data_AF-A0A3C1C0F5-F1
#
_entry.id   AF-A0A3C1C0F5-F1
#
_cell.length_a   1.000
_cell.length_b   1.000
_cell.length_c   1.000
_cell.angle_alpha   90.00
_cell.angle_beta   90.00
_cell.angle_gamma   90.00
#
_symmetry.space_group_name_H-M   'P 1'
#
loop_
_entity.id
_entity.type
_entity.pdbx_description
1 polymer ?
#
loop_
_entity_poly.entity_id
_entity_poly.type
_entity_poly.pdbx_seq_one_letter_code
_entity_poly.pdbx_strand_id
1 'polypeptide(L)' 'ALMHSKNIDKLSKMARQCNCSIFVKNGRSQAGLGFGGEGFTSFTIASPTGEGLTTPRSFSRWRRCALIDHFRIV' A
#
# COMPACT_ATOMS: atom_id res chain seq x y z
N ALA A 1 1.81 3.22 11.97
CA ALA A 1 1.94 4.35 12.91
C ALA A 1 1.04 5.51 12.50
N LEU A 2 0.87 6.51 13.36
CA LEU A 2 0.05 7.69 13.08
C LEU A 2 0.69 8.95 13.65
N MET A 3 0.44 10.10 13.01
CA MET A 3 0.92 11.40 13.47
C MET A 3 -0.13 12.47 13.23
N HIS A 4 -0.38 13.30 14.24
CA HIS A 4 -1.19 14.50 14.13
C HIS A 4 -0.27 15.73 14.10
N SER A 5 -0.28 16.47 12.99
CA SER A 5 0.44 17.73 12.82
C SER A 5 -0.08 18.48 11.60
N LYS A 6 -0.11 19.82 11.67
CA LYS A 6 -0.36 20.67 10.49
C LYS A 6 0.91 21.02 9.72
N ASN A 7 2.10 20.73 10.26
CA ASN A 7 3.37 21.03 9.62
C ASN A 7 3.79 19.89 8.67
N ILE A 8 3.83 20.18 7.37
CA ILE A 8 4.09 19.20 6.32
C ILE A 8 5.50 18.62 6.40
N ASP A 9 6.51 19.44 6.71
CA ASP A 9 7.90 18.98 6.81
C ASP A 9 8.08 17.96 7.92
N LYS A 10 7.44 18.17 9.07
CA LYS A 10 7.44 17.22 10.19
C LYS A 10 6.73 15.92 9.83
N LEU A 11 5.56 16.00 9.18
CA LEU A 11 4.85 14.81 8.68
C LEU A 11 5.70 14.02 7.67
N SER A 12 6.40 14.73 6.80
CA SER A 12 7.26 14.18 5.75
C SER A 12 8.50 13.52 6.35
N LYS A 13 9.14 14.16 7.33
CA LYS A 13 10.28 13.60 8.08
C LYS A 13 9.89 12.33 8.84
N MET A 14 8.79 12.38 9.59
CA MET A 14 8.33 11.23 10.39
C MET A 14 7.92 10.05 9.50
N ALA A 15 7.25 10.29 8.38
CA ALA A 15 6.86 9.22 7.46
C ALA A 15 8.09 8.43 6.95
N ARG A 16 9.18 9.13 6.62
CA ARG A 16 10.45 8.49 6.21
C ARG A 16 11.15 7.78 7.36
N GLN A 17 11.18 8.38 8.54
CA GLN A 17 11.87 7.80 9.71
C GLN A 17 11.16 6.57 10.28
N CYS A 18 9.82 6.57 10.29
CA CYS A 18 9.03 5.43 10.79
C CYS A 18 9.27 4.17 9.96
N ASN A 19 9.35 4.33 8.63
CA ASN A 19 9.43 3.24 7.67
C ASN A 19 8.38 2.13 7.94
N CYS A 20 7.16 2.55 8.26
CA CYS A 20 6.06 1.70 8.70
C CYS A 20 5.19 1.30 7.50
N SER A 21 4.67 0.06 7.45
CA SER A 21 3.80 -0.42 6.36
C SER A 21 2.56 0.45 6.12
N ILE A 22 2.05 1.08 7.19
CA ILE A 22 0.94 2.05 7.14
C ILE A 22 1.31 3.26 8.01
N PHE A 23 1.18 4.45 7.45
CA PHE A 23 1.40 5.72 8.14
C PHE A 23 0.22 6.68 7.91
N VAL A 24 -0.62 6.88 8.94
CA VAL A 24 -1.79 7.76 8.87
C VAL A 24 -1.43 9.17 9.36
N LYS A 25 -1.86 10.20 8.63
CA LYS A 25 -1.63 11.61 8.96
C LYS A 25 -2.97 12.28 9.29
N ASN A 26 -3.08 12.89 10.48
CA ASN A 26 -4.26 13.65 10.91
C ASN A 26 -5.60 12.88 10.88
N GLY A 27 -5.59 11.59 11.15
CA GLY A 27 -6.79 10.76 11.16
C GLY A 27 -6.68 9.55 12.08
N ARG A 28 -7.80 8.86 12.30
CA ARG A 28 -7.86 7.60 13.07
C ARG A 28 -7.05 6.51 12.39
N SER A 29 -6.50 5.57 13.15
CA SER A 29 -5.66 4.49 12.61
C SER A 29 -6.36 3.65 11.54
N GLN A 30 -7.67 3.43 11.67
CA GLN A 30 -8.46 2.65 10.70
C GLN A 30 -8.64 3.35 9.36
N ALA A 31 -8.33 4.64 9.25
CA ALA A 31 -8.29 5.33 7.96
C ALA A 31 -7.22 4.72 7.04
N GLY A 32 -6.17 4.11 7.60
CA GLY A 32 -5.19 3.34 6.83
C GLY A 32 -5.69 1.99 6.32
N LEU A 33 -6.91 1.57 6.68
CA LEU A 33 -7.57 0.34 6.23
C LEU A 33 -8.84 0.64 5.40
N GLY A 34 -8.98 1.86 4.89
CA GLY A 34 -10.14 2.28 4.09
C GLY A 34 -11.36 2.76 4.89
N PHE A 35 -11.32 2.80 6.23
CA PHE A 35 -12.45 3.33 7.02
C PHE A 35 -12.30 4.84 7.23
N GLY A 36 -13.02 5.63 6.43
CA GLY A 36 -12.94 7.10 6.47
C GLY A 36 -11.62 7.67 5.95
N GLY A 37 -10.87 6.87 5.20
CA GLY A 37 -9.68 7.26 4.44
C GLY A 37 -9.67 6.53 3.09
N GLU A 38 -8.92 7.06 2.13
CA GLU A 38 -8.80 6.48 0.78
C GLU A 38 -8.10 5.11 0.77
N GLY A 39 -8.41 4.29 -0.23
CA GLY A 39 -7.80 2.97 -0.44
C GLY A 39 -8.71 1.78 -0.10
N PHE A 40 -8.18 0.56 -0.28
CA PHE A 40 -8.92 -0.68 -0.04
C PHE A 40 -8.70 -1.22 1.37
N THR A 41 -9.64 -2.01 1.86
CA THR A 41 -9.54 -2.70 3.15
C THR A 41 -8.80 -4.02 3.02
N SER A 42 -7.89 -4.29 3.96
CA SER A 42 -7.34 -5.62 4.22
C SER A 42 -7.17 -5.83 5.71
N PHE A 43 -7.44 -7.05 6.17
CA PHE A 43 -7.19 -7.47 7.56
C PHE A 43 -5.89 -8.28 7.71
N THR A 44 -5.13 -8.43 6.62
CA THR A 44 -3.80 -9.03 6.63
C THR A 44 -2.79 -8.00 6.13
N ILE A 45 -1.88 -7.62 7.02
CA ILE A 45 -0.83 -6.63 6.76
C ILE A 45 0.52 -7.36 6.82
N ALA A 46 1.08 -7.67 5.66
CA ALA A 46 2.31 -8.43 5.52
C ALA A 46 3.54 -7.52 5.70
N SER A 47 3.81 -7.14 6.96
CA SER A 47 4.89 -6.20 7.29
C SER A 47 6.31 -6.79 7.12
N PRO A 48 6.60 -8.03 7.58
CA PRO A 48 7.96 -8.58 7.44
C PRO A 48 8.35 -8.95 6.00
N THR A 49 7.38 -9.38 5.20
CA THR A 49 7.59 -9.87 3.82
C THR A 49 7.38 -8.80 2.76
N GLY A 50 6.73 -7.68 3.11
CA GLY A 50 6.72 -6.47 2.30
C GLY A 50 5.57 -6.33 1.30
N GLU A 51 4.61 -7.26 1.26
CA GLU A 51 3.42 -7.14 0.41
C GLU A 51 2.47 -6.03 0.89
N GLY A 52 2.65 -5.53 2.12
CA GLY A 52 1.85 -4.44 2.68
C GLY A 52 0.41 -4.89 2.96
N LEU A 53 -0.56 -4.10 2.52
CA LEU A 53 -1.97 -4.49 2.57
C LEU A 53 -2.22 -5.56 1.50
N THR A 54 -2.42 -6.81 1.93
CA THR A 54 -2.57 -7.92 0.98
C THR A 54 -3.84 -7.77 0.15
N THR A 55 -3.77 -8.17 -1.11
CA THR A 55 -4.90 -8.21 -2.06
C THR A 55 -5.02 -9.62 -2.64
N PRO A 56 -6.07 -9.95 -3.42
CA PRO A 56 -6.12 -11.21 -4.15
C PRO A 56 -4.86 -11.47 -5.02
N ARG A 57 -4.22 -10.39 -5.49
CA ARG A 57 -2.96 -10.43 -6.25
C ARG A 57 -1.78 -10.97 -5.41
N SER A 58 -1.76 -10.71 -4.11
CA SER A 58 -0.73 -11.21 -3.16
C SER A 58 -0.78 -12.73 -3.00
N PHE A 59 -1.93 -13.36 -3.27
CA PHE A 59 -2.14 -14.81 -3.15
C PHE A 59 -2.17 -15.53 -4.50
N SER A 60 -1.76 -14.84 -5.58
CA SER A 60 -1.80 -15.35 -6.94
C SER A 60 -0.39 -15.50 -7.53
N ARG A 61 -0.17 -16.55 -8.33
CA ARG A 61 1.10 -16.74 -9.05
C ARG A 61 1.13 -15.93 -10.34
N TRP A 62 2.17 -15.12 -10.51
CA TRP A 62 2.46 -14.44 -11.75
C TRP A 62 2.80 -15.43 -12.87
N ARG A 63 2.12 -15.30 -14.00
CA ARG A 63 2.45 -16.04 -15.23
C ARG A 63 2.66 -15.06 -16.36
N ARG A 64 3.83 -15.12 -16.98
CA ARG A 64 4.12 -14.42 -18.24
C ARG A 64 3.98 -15.43 -19.37
N CYS A 65 3.14 -15.10 -20.35
CA CYS A 65 2.94 -15.89 -21.57
C CYS A 65 3.24 -14.99 -22.75
N ALA A 66 4.02 -15.47 -23.71
CA ALA A 66 4.32 -14.76 -24.95
C ALA A 66 3.79 -15.58 -26.13
N LEU A 67 3.12 -14.90 -27.05
CA LEU A 67 2.75 -15.47 -28.34
C LEU A 67 3.78 -15.00 -29.37
N ILE A 68 4.54 -15.94 -29.93
CA ILE A 68 5.58 -15.64 -30.92
C ILE A 68 4.95 -15.67 -32.32
N ASP A 69 5.34 -14.71 -33.16
CA ASP A 69 4.96 -14.59 -34.58
C ASP A 69 3.46 -14.41 -34.89
N HIS A 70 2.62 -14.13 -33.89
CA HIS A 70 1.19 -13.88 -34.07
C HIS A 70 0.69 -12.67 -33.26
N PHE A 71 -0.48 -12.12 -33.65
CA PHE A 71 -1.12 -10.91 -33.10
C PHE A 71 -0.30 -9.60 -33.19
N ARG A 72 0.68 -9.52 -34.10
CA ARG A 72 1.21 -8.22 -34.55
C ARG A 72 0.22 -7.61 -35.55
N ILE A 73 -0.62 -6.70 -35.05
CA ILE A 73 -1.57 -5.92 -35.87
C ILE A 73 -0.90 -4.58 -36.17
N VAL A 74 -0.77 -4.22 -37.46
CA VAL A 74 -0.20 -2.94 -37.95
C VAL A 74 -1.32 -1.99 -38.29
#